data_AF-A0A815X4I0-F1
#
_entry.id   AF-A0A815X4I0-F1
#
_cell.length_a   1.000
_cell.length_b   1.000
_cell.length_c   1.000
_cell.angle_alpha   90.00
_cell.angle_beta   90.00
_cell.angle_gamma   90.00
#
_symmetry.space_group_name_H-M   'P 1'
#
loop_
_entity.id
_entity.type
_entity.pdbx_description
1 polymer ?
#
loop_
_entity_poly.entity_id
_entity_poly.type
_entity_poly.pdbx_seq_one_letter_code
_entity_poly.pdbx_strand_id
1 'polypeptide(L)'
;MGPKKGKDKGKGKKKKAPAVPEYIPDIKLNENDKKFYTTQIELLEKQFERYQQRCDELKARQQAELDQVKTLEQDFEMLKYAKKQVELKEEEIADLKDRLVGLGQAKELEKDMLQKQLNDLKNEINDLRERYEAENSELRNQVSDLEIFRAKQDTYLSQRQRQQDTFQFQEEDHIRKLESIKTKDQVDRDRLKRDMIQKMNHVASEFRRASNKQMAETTKRTINENARIEQTVDDMKDVTTRVENENEHIHDGNNQVEMGIQTLKNKEQHHAFQHATSAEIIQLLANMLNNQEQIIIKKQEEVARMDTAERRMEELRSSIFNNEKNYPTLRQENKSYQEELHELDQLIAEKTKDKAILLSNLRRSVGLITDTLKIREEEKGALVPSGQPQNLIAPEKSGNLFKELHEILTCTEEIDLDEQPQASSNTEVNRPTLNVRQAGKRRDNLAYTLGDIGFVPRRDAVLLTNFDKMQQQVYPARERDMVRRTAKTSVATQTPGLGRGTFGSDVSLNRLGPFDYTTNESTREQFNRPTFGPIARVPHVISATNRVVQYLF
;
A
#
# COMPACT_ATOMS: atom_id res chain seq x y z
N MET A 1 79.82 24.01 12.68
CA MET A 1 80.75 24.90 13.44
C MET A 1 82.11 24.22 13.54
N GLY A 2 83.20 24.97 13.75
CA GLY A 2 84.48 24.43 14.29
C GLY A 2 84.61 24.78 15.79
N PRO A 3 85.81 24.93 16.39
CA PRO A 3 87.18 24.69 15.89
C PRO A 3 87.67 23.26 16.28
N LYS A 4 88.91 22.86 16.64
CA LYS A 4 90.27 23.44 16.95
C LYS A 4 91.32 22.33 16.67
N LYS A 5 92.64 22.46 16.90
CA LYS A 5 93.72 23.25 16.24
C LYS A 5 95.07 22.87 16.90
N GLY A 6 96.18 22.70 16.16
CA GLY A 6 97.56 22.54 16.70
C GLY A 6 98.24 21.20 16.35
N LYS A 7 99.36 21.07 15.60
CA LYS A 7 100.21 21.98 14.79
C LYS A 7 101.39 22.72 15.46
N ASP A 8 102.57 22.09 15.41
CA ASP A 8 103.88 22.63 14.95
C ASP A 8 104.76 21.44 14.51
N LYS A 9 105.75 21.46 13.58
CA LYS A 9 106.59 22.46 12.88
C LYS A 9 107.94 22.86 13.53
N GLY A 10 108.93 21.95 13.46
CA GLY A 10 110.36 22.30 13.47
C GLY A 10 110.96 22.25 12.05
N LYS A 11 111.77 23.26 11.65
CA LYS A 11 112.43 23.32 10.32
C LYS A 11 113.95 23.10 10.39
N GLY A 12 114.39 21.93 9.89
CA GLY A 12 115.47 21.73 8.90
C GLY A 12 116.91 22.23 9.12
N LYS A 13 117.84 21.54 8.45
CA LYS A 13 118.99 22.13 7.74
C LYS A 13 119.62 21.10 6.80
N LYS A 14 119.68 21.40 5.49
CA LYS A 14 120.67 20.76 4.60
C LYS A 14 122.06 21.27 5.01
N LYS A 15 123.03 20.39 5.21
CA LYS A 15 124.46 20.70 5.11
C LYS A 15 125.15 19.65 4.26
N LYS A 16 126.25 20.07 3.60
CA LYS A 16 127.04 19.24 2.69
C LYS A 16 127.89 18.24 3.49
N ALA A 17 128.28 17.15 2.84
CA ALA A 17 129.33 16.28 3.35
C ALA A 17 130.69 17.02 3.38
N PRO A 18 131.52 16.81 4.41
CA PRO A 18 132.95 16.64 4.23
C PRO A 18 133.24 15.16 3.88
N ALA A 19 134.29 14.93 3.10
CA ALA A 19 134.93 13.61 3.00
C ALA A 19 136.19 13.60 3.89
N VAL A 20 136.77 12.41 4.09
CA VAL A 20 138.06 12.17 4.78
C VAL A 20 137.99 12.38 6.32
N PRO A 21 138.69 11.58 7.15
CA PRO A 21 139.60 10.48 6.80
C PRO A 21 139.01 9.08 6.99
N GLU A 22 139.31 8.23 6.01
CA GLU A 22 139.47 6.79 6.21
C GLU A 22 140.78 6.57 7.00
N TYR A 23 140.77 6.92 8.29
CA TYR A 23 141.83 6.51 9.20
C TYR A 23 141.57 5.06 9.58
N ILE A 24 141.99 4.14 8.70
CA ILE A 24 142.37 2.81 9.12
C ILE A 24 143.69 2.99 9.87
N PRO A 25 143.74 2.92 11.21
CA PRO A 25 145.01 2.65 11.85
C PRO A 25 145.46 1.27 11.36
N ASP A 26 146.67 1.18 10.79
CA ASP A 26 147.33 -0.11 10.55
C ASP A 26 147.79 -0.70 11.89
N ILE A 27 146.80 -0.96 12.75
CA ILE A 27 146.96 -1.86 13.87
C ILE A 27 147.25 -3.19 13.21
N LYS A 28 148.51 -3.61 13.28
CA LYS A 28 148.88 -5.03 13.24
C LYS A 28 148.24 -5.68 14.46
N LEU A 29 146.93 -5.91 14.35
CA LEU A 29 146.12 -6.58 15.35
C LEU A 29 146.86 -7.85 15.68
N ASN A 30 147.28 -7.97 16.94
CA ASN A 30 147.78 -9.24 17.42
C ASN A 30 146.69 -10.28 17.14
N GLU A 31 147.03 -11.54 16.89
CA GLU A 31 145.98 -12.51 16.55
C GLU A 31 144.89 -12.56 17.65
N ASN A 32 145.29 -12.28 18.89
CA ASN A 32 144.41 -12.16 20.05
C ASN A 32 143.42 -10.99 19.94
N ASP A 33 143.84 -9.83 19.44
CA ASP A 33 142.98 -8.64 19.26
C ASP A 33 141.97 -8.90 18.13
N LYS A 34 142.44 -9.51 17.03
CA LYS A 34 141.56 -9.92 15.92
C LYS A 34 140.53 -10.96 16.40
N LYS A 35 140.97 -11.97 17.16
CA LYS A 35 140.09 -12.97 17.79
C LYS A 35 139.09 -12.30 18.74
N PHE A 36 139.52 -11.36 19.59
CA PHE A 36 138.66 -10.59 20.50
C PHE A 36 137.55 -9.86 19.74
N TYR A 37 137.89 -9.09 18.70
CA TYR A 37 136.88 -8.37 17.91
C TYR A 37 135.97 -9.32 17.13
N THR A 38 136.48 -10.44 16.58
CA THR A 38 135.61 -11.46 15.96
C THR A 38 134.63 -12.07 16.98
N THR A 39 135.09 -12.44 18.18
CA THR A 39 134.21 -12.94 19.25
C THR A 39 133.21 -11.88 19.73
N GLN A 40 133.59 -10.59 19.75
CA GLN A 40 132.68 -9.49 20.08
C GLN A 40 131.64 -9.27 18.98
N ILE A 41 132.02 -9.36 17.71
CA ILE A 41 131.12 -9.31 16.56
C ILE A 41 130.14 -10.48 16.63
N GLU A 42 130.61 -11.71 16.78
CA GLU A 42 129.75 -12.89 16.95
C GLU A 42 128.77 -12.76 18.13
N LEU A 43 129.20 -12.16 19.25
CA LEU A 43 128.34 -11.95 20.41
C LEU A 43 127.27 -10.88 20.14
N LEU A 44 127.61 -9.82 19.41
CA LEU A 44 126.68 -8.77 18.98
C LEU A 44 125.73 -9.27 17.89
N GLU A 45 126.19 -10.12 16.97
CA GLU A 45 125.36 -10.81 15.99
C GLU A 45 124.37 -11.76 16.68
N LYS A 46 124.83 -12.59 17.62
CA LYS A 46 123.94 -13.45 18.44
C LYS A 46 122.96 -12.64 19.31
N GLN A 47 123.28 -11.41 19.69
CA GLN A 47 122.31 -10.49 20.31
C GLN A 47 121.34 -9.90 19.29
N PHE A 48 121.82 -9.48 18.12
CA PHE A 48 121.01 -8.95 17.03
C PHE A 48 120.00 -9.99 16.52
N GLU A 49 120.42 -11.24 16.31
CA GLU A 49 119.56 -12.37 15.98
C GLU A 49 118.46 -12.56 17.03
N ARG A 50 118.81 -12.54 18.33
CA ARG A 50 117.82 -12.62 19.42
C ARG A 50 116.85 -11.44 19.42
N TYR A 51 117.32 -10.22 19.17
CA TYR A 51 116.45 -9.04 19.06
C TYR A 51 115.58 -9.10 17.81
N GLN A 52 116.07 -9.62 16.68
CA GLN A 52 115.30 -9.81 15.46
C GLN A 52 114.23 -10.88 15.64
N GLN A 53 114.61 -12.07 16.14
CA GLN A 53 113.68 -13.13 16.55
C GLN A 53 112.61 -12.58 17.49
N ARG A 54 113.00 -11.80 18.52
CA ARG A 54 112.05 -11.19 19.45
C ARG A 54 111.15 -10.14 18.79
N CYS A 55 111.64 -9.38 17.82
CA CYS A 55 110.82 -8.46 17.04
C CYS A 55 109.83 -9.21 16.14
N ASP A 56 110.23 -10.33 15.55
CA ASP A 56 109.39 -11.13 14.67
C ASP A 56 108.36 -11.97 15.46
N GLU A 57 108.71 -12.47 16.65
CA GLU A 57 107.76 -12.97 17.65
C GLU A 57 106.70 -11.92 18.01
N LEU A 58 107.14 -10.68 18.31
CA LEU A 58 106.23 -9.59 18.70
C LEU A 58 105.34 -9.15 17.53
N LYS A 59 105.83 -9.13 16.29
CA LYS A 59 105.01 -8.89 15.09
C LYS A 59 104.00 -10.03 14.88
N ALA A 60 104.41 -11.28 14.98
CA ALA A 60 103.53 -12.43 14.81
C ALA A 60 102.43 -12.46 15.88
N ARG A 61 102.78 -12.14 17.13
CA ARG A 61 101.82 -11.97 18.22
C ARG A 61 100.89 -10.79 17.99
N GLN A 62 101.40 -9.62 17.60
CA GLN A 62 100.58 -8.44 17.29
C GLN A 62 99.61 -8.73 16.13
N GLN A 63 100.05 -9.46 15.10
CA GLN A 63 99.20 -9.87 13.99
C GLN A 63 98.10 -10.84 14.47
N ALA A 64 98.42 -11.83 15.29
CA ALA A 64 97.43 -12.75 15.87
C ALA A 64 96.42 -12.03 16.78
N GLU A 65 96.86 -11.06 17.59
CA GLU A 65 95.99 -10.22 18.42
C GLU A 65 95.10 -9.30 17.55
N LEU A 66 95.61 -8.76 16.44
CA LEU A 66 94.81 -7.99 15.47
C LEU A 66 93.77 -8.85 14.73
N ASP A 67 94.12 -10.08 14.36
CA ASP A 67 93.19 -10.99 13.67
C ASP A 67 92.12 -11.53 14.64
N GLN A 68 92.47 -11.75 15.92
CA GLN A 68 91.49 -12.00 16.98
C GLN A 68 90.51 -10.84 17.16
N VAL A 69 90.98 -9.58 17.16
CA VAL A 69 90.10 -8.40 17.23
C VAL A 69 89.12 -8.39 16.05
N LYS A 70 89.56 -8.66 14.82
CA LYS A 70 88.67 -8.73 13.65
C LYS A 70 87.61 -9.83 13.78
N THR A 71 87.96 -11.01 14.31
CA THR A 71 86.96 -12.05 14.56
C THR A 71 85.94 -11.63 15.62
N LEU A 72 86.38 -10.94 16.69
CA LEU A 72 85.48 -10.42 17.72
C LEU A 72 84.60 -9.27 17.21
N GLU A 73 85.08 -8.44 16.27
CA GLU A 73 84.28 -7.44 15.58
C GLU A 73 83.19 -8.09 14.70
N GLN A 74 83.52 -9.15 13.96
CA GLN A 74 82.55 -9.91 13.16
C GLN A 74 81.52 -10.64 14.05
N ASP A 75 81.96 -11.29 15.12
CA ASP A 75 81.07 -11.90 16.11
C ASP A 75 80.16 -10.86 16.77
N PHE A 76 80.66 -9.66 17.06
CA PHE A 76 79.85 -8.55 17.60
C PHE A 76 78.81 -8.05 16.60
N GLU A 77 79.13 -7.96 15.31
CA GLU A 77 78.14 -7.63 14.27
C GLU A 77 77.08 -8.73 14.11
N MET A 78 77.48 -10.01 14.15
CA MET A 78 76.53 -11.15 14.15
C MET A 78 75.63 -11.15 15.40
N LEU A 79 76.18 -10.92 16.58
CA LEU A 79 75.42 -10.81 17.83
C LEU A 79 74.46 -9.62 17.81
N LYS A 80 74.87 -8.48 17.25
CA LYS A 80 74.02 -7.30 17.06
C LYS A 80 72.86 -7.57 16.08
N TYR A 81 73.13 -8.29 14.98
CA TYR A 81 72.09 -8.72 14.05
C TYR A 81 71.12 -9.72 14.71
N ALA A 82 71.64 -10.73 15.40
CA ALA A 82 70.84 -11.72 16.12
C ALA A 82 69.96 -11.06 17.20
N LYS A 83 70.52 -10.11 17.98
CA LYS A 83 69.75 -9.35 18.97
C LYS A 83 68.61 -8.57 18.31
N LYS A 84 68.85 -7.87 17.19
CA LYS A 84 67.79 -7.17 16.47
C LYS A 84 66.71 -8.12 15.94
N GLN A 85 67.07 -9.33 15.50
CA GLN A 85 66.10 -10.34 15.09
C GLN A 85 65.29 -10.91 16.27
N VAL A 86 65.88 -11.01 17.46
CA VAL A 86 65.14 -11.34 18.70
C VAL A 86 64.18 -10.20 19.07
N GLU A 87 64.64 -8.95 19.09
CA GLU A 87 63.80 -7.77 19.37
C GLU A 87 62.57 -7.70 18.44
N LEU A 88 62.77 -7.85 17.13
CA LEU A 88 61.67 -7.90 16.14
C LEU A 88 60.71 -9.08 16.36
N LYS A 89 61.18 -10.21 16.89
CA LYS A 89 60.34 -11.37 17.21
C LYS A 89 59.61 -11.21 18.54
N GLU A 90 60.18 -10.49 19.50
CA GLU A 90 59.50 -10.10 20.74
C GLU A 90 58.36 -9.10 20.46
N GLU A 91 58.58 -8.14 19.54
CA GLU A 91 57.55 -7.23 19.02
C GLU A 91 56.42 -8.01 18.31
N GLU A 92 56.73 -8.88 17.35
CA GLU A 92 55.72 -9.72 16.66
C GLU A 92 54.94 -10.62 17.64
N ILE A 93 55.60 -11.15 18.67
CA ILE A 93 54.95 -11.94 19.73
C ILE A 93 54.05 -11.08 20.62
N ALA A 94 54.35 -9.78 20.81
CA ALA A 94 53.47 -8.85 21.52
C ALA A 94 52.21 -8.54 20.70
N ASP A 95 52.36 -8.15 19.44
CA ASP A 95 51.23 -7.88 18.53
C ASP A 95 50.28 -9.08 18.40
N LEU A 96 50.85 -10.30 18.30
CA LEU A 96 50.06 -11.53 18.24
C LEU A 96 49.34 -11.86 19.56
N LYS A 97 49.91 -11.51 20.73
CA LYS A 97 49.24 -11.66 22.02
C LYS A 97 48.09 -10.68 22.16
N ASP A 98 48.29 -9.41 21.85
CA ASP A 98 47.25 -8.38 21.96
C ASP A 98 46.10 -8.66 21.00
N ARG A 99 46.40 -9.12 19.77
CA ARG A 99 45.40 -9.61 18.82
C ARG A 99 44.65 -10.84 19.33
N LEU A 100 45.32 -11.77 20.02
CA LEU A 100 44.69 -12.95 20.62
C LEU A 100 43.76 -12.57 21.78
N VAL A 101 44.17 -11.61 22.63
CA VAL A 101 43.35 -11.08 23.73
C VAL A 101 42.12 -10.36 23.17
N GLY A 102 42.28 -9.48 22.17
CA GLY A 102 41.16 -8.79 21.53
C GLY A 102 40.17 -9.75 20.86
N LEU A 103 40.66 -10.82 20.22
CA LEU A 103 39.80 -11.86 19.63
C LEU A 103 39.11 -12.72 20.70
N GLY A 104 39.76 -12.96 21.84
CA GLY A 104 39.14 -13.56 23.03
C GLY A 104 37.98 -12.73 23.57
N GLN A 105 38.21 -11.44 23.81
CA GLN A 105 37.20 -10.50 24.28
C GLN A 105 36.03 -10.37 23.31
N ALA A 106 36.29 -10.26 22.00
CA ALA A 106 35.24 -10.22 20.98
C ALA A 106 34.35 -11.48 20.99
N LYS A 107 34.96 -12.67 21.16
CA LYS A 107 34.25 -13.94 21.27
C LYS A 107 33.45 -14.06 22.57
N GLU A 108 33.95 -13.53 23.68
CA GLU A 108 33.20 -13.49 24.95
C GLU A 108 31.99 -12.54 24.85
N LEU A 109 32.15 -11.37 24.22
CA LEU A 109 31.03 -10.46 23.95
C LEU A 109 29.99 -11.08 23.00
N GLU A 110 30.41 -11.77 21.95
CA GLU A 110 29.51 -12.51 21.05
C GLU A 110 28.72 -13.59 21.81
N LYS A 111 29.42 -14.41 22.61
CA LYS A 111 28.81 -15.43 23.45
C LYS A 111 27.80 -14.83 24.43
N ASP A 112 28.13 -13.72 25.08
CA ASP A 112 27.23 -13.05 26.04
C ASP A 112 26.00 -12.43 25.35
N MET A 113 26.14 -11.92 24.12
CA MET A 113 24.98 -11.46 23.31
C MET A 113 24.08 -12.64 22.92
N LEU A 114 24.64 -13.73 22.41
CA LEU A 114 23.89 -14.94 22.05
C LEU A 114 23.23 -15.58 23.27
N GLN A 115 23.90 -15.58 24.43
CA GLN A 115 23.35 -16.12 25.68
C GLN A 115 22.23 -15.24 26.26
N LYS A 116 22.26 -13.92 26.05
CA LYS A 116 21.11 -13.02 26.34
C LYS A 116 19.94 -13.34 25.42
N GLN A 117 20.12 -13.29 24.10
CA GLN A 117 19.08 -13.61 23.11
C GLN A 117 18.43 -14.97 23.37
N LEU A 118 19.22 -15.99 23.70
CA LEU A 118 18.73 -17.34 24.03
C LEU A 118 17.92 -17.39 25.33
N ASN A 119 18.22 -16.55 26.31
CA ASN A 119 17.42 -16.41 27.53
C ASN A 119 16.16 -15.58 27.28
N ASP A 120 16.25 -14.51 26.49
CA ASP A 120 15.11 -13.65 26.13
C ASP A 120 14.06 -14.47 25.35
N LEU A 121 14.48 -15.27 24.37
CA LEU A 121 13.62 -16.20 23.63
C LEU A 121 13.01 -17.30 24.53
N LYS A 122 13.75 -17.80 25.53
CA LYS A 122 13.19 -18.75 26.51
C LYS A 122 12.11 -18.08 27.38
N ASN A 123 12.34 -16.85 27.79
CA ASN A 123 11.37 -16.10 28.58
C ASN A 123 10.11 -15.82 27.75
N GLU A 124 10.25 -15.38 26.49
CA GLU A 124 9.12 -15.20 25.57
C GLU A 124 8.32 -16.51 25.34
N ILE A 125 9.00 -17.64 25.18
CA ILE A 125 8.35 -18.96 25.05
C ILE A 125 7.61 -19.34 26.35
N ASN A 126 8.16 -19.05 27.52
CA ASN A 126 7.50 -19.29 28.81
C ASN A 126 6.29 -18.36 29.01
N ASP A 127 6.43 -17.07 28.74
CA ASP A 127 5.35 -16.07 28.76
C ASP A 127 4.18 -16.49 27.85
N LEU A 128 4.47 -16.91 26.62
CA LEU A 128 3.46 -17.39 25.67
C LEU A 128 2.80 -18.68 26.18
N ARG A 129 3.59 -19.60 26.75
CA ARG A 129 3.08 -20.82 27.35
C ARG A 129 2.15 -20.54 28.54
N GLU A 130 2.52 -19.66 29.47
CA GLU A 130 1.68 -19.29 30.60
C GLU A 130 0.37 -18.63 30.16
N ARG A 131 0.41 -17.76 29.12
CA ARG A 131 -0.80 -17.19 28.50
C ARG A 131 -1.71 -18.27 27.91
N TYR A 132 -1.17 -19.21 27.14
CA TYR A 132 -1.96 -20.31 26.58
C TYR A 132 -2.45 -21.31 27.64
N GLU A 133 -1.70 -21.55 28.73
CA GLU A 133 -2.16 -22.37 29.84
C GLU A 133 -3.29 -21.69 30.64
N ALA A 134 -3.23 -20.37 30.81
CA ALA A 134 -4.30 -19.56 31.40
C ALA A 134 -5.56 -19.55 30.51
N GLU A 135 -5.43 -19.29 29.20
CA GLU A 135 -6.54 -19.36 28.24
C GLU A 135 -7.18 -20.76 28.20
N ASN A 136 -6.36 -21.82 28.19
CA ASN A 136 -6.85 -23.20 28.30
C ASN A 136 -7.57 -23.48 29.63
N SER A 137 -7.20 -22.82 30.73
CA SER A 137 -7.91 -22.94 32.01
C SER A 137 -9.24 -22.21 31.97
N GLU A 138 -9.29 -21.00 31.39
CA GLU A 138 -10.53 -20.24 31.24
C GLU A 138 -11.53 -20.98 30.35
N LEU A 139 -11.09 -21.47 29.18
CA LEU A 139 -11.94 -22.24 28.26
C LEU A 139 -12.48 -23.52 28.92
N ARG A 140 -11.70 -24.20 29.78
CA ARG A 140 -12.20 -25.35 30.57
C ARG A 140 -13.29 -24.96 31.56
N ASN A 141 -13.14 -23.81 32.22
CA ASN A 141 -14.16 -23.29 33.13
C ASN A 141 -15.44 -22.92 32.36
N GLN A 142 -15.32 -22.20 31.24
CA GLN A 142 -16.44 -21.87 30.36
C GLN A 142 -17.18 -23.12 29.83
N VAL A 143 -16.45 -24.17 29.45
CA VAL A 143 -17.03 -25.47 29.05
C VAL A 143 -17.78 -26.12 30.22
N SER A 144 -17.22 -26.11 31.43
CA SER A 144 -17.88 -26.67 32.62
C SER A 144 -19.16 -25.90 32.99
N ASP A 145 -19.15 -24.56 32.90
CA ASP A 145 -20.35 -23.74 33.10
C ASP A 145 -21.44 -24.03 32.04
N LEU A 146 -21.07 -24.30 30.79
CA LEU A 146 -21.99 -24.71 29.73
C LEU A 146 -22.55 -26.13 29.96
N GLU A 147 -21.76 -27.07 30.47
CA GLU A 147 -22.22 -28.41 30.88
C GLU A 147 -23.20 -28.31 32.06
N ILE A 148 -22.90 -27.48 33.06
CA ILE A 148 -23.77 -27.19 34.20
C ILE A 148 -25.07 -26.50 33.75
N PHE A 149 -25.00 -25.56 32.81
CA PHE A 149 -26.17 -24.91 32.21
C PHE A 149 -27.06 -25.93 31.47
N ARG A 150 -26.46 -26.80 30.66
CA ARG A 150 -27.17 -27.86 29.94
C ARG A 150 -27.85 -28.83 30.90
N ALA A 151 -27.15 -29.29 31.94
CA ALA A 151 -27.74 -30.16 32.96
C ALA A 151 -28.94 -29.49 33.66
N LYS A 152 -28.84 -28.19 34.00
CA LYS A 152 -29.97 -27.40 34.52
C LYS A 152 -31.13 -27.35 33.52
N GLN A 153 -30.87 -27.06 32.25
CA GLN A 153 -31.89 -27.05 31.19
C GLN A 153 -32.62 -28.40 31.09
N ASP A 154 -31.87 -29.51 31.07
CA ASP A 154 -32.44 -30.86 30.97
C ASP A 154 -33.30 -31.21 32.22
N THR A 155 -32.91 -30.76 33.42
CA THR A 155 -33.75 -30.90 34.63
C THR A 155 -35.02 -30.06 34.58
N TYR A 156 -34.98 -28.82 34.07
CA TYR A 156 -36.16 -27.97 33.92
C TYR A 156 -37.12 -28.47 32.84
N LEU A 157 -36.60 -29.02 31.73
CA LEU A 157 -37.42 -29.70 30.72
C LEU A 157 -38.10 -30.94 31.30
N SER A 158 -37.36 -31.77 32.05
CA SER A 158 -37.90 -32.93 32.77
C SER A 158 -38.96 -32.55 33.80
N GLN A 159 -38.78 -31.44 34.53
CA GLN A 159 -39.77 -30.92 35.47
C GLN A 159 -41.02 -30.42 34.75
N ARG A 160 -40.87 -29.67 33.65
CA ARG A 160 -41.98 -29.17 32.85
C ARG A 160 -42.80 -30.30 32.23
N GLN A 161 -42.15 -31.34 31.70
CA GLN A 161 -42.83 -32.50 31.16
C GLN A 161 -43.71 -33.15 32.24
N ARG A 162 -43.16 -33.47 33.41
CA ARG A 162 -43.93 -34.03 34.54
C ARG A 162 -45.12 -33.15 34.95
N GLN A 163 -44.95 -31.83 34.96
CA GLN A 163 -46.05 -30.90 35.23
C GLN A 163 -47.13 -30.97 34.15
N GLN A 164 -46.75 -30.98 32.87
CA GLN A 164 -47.67 -31.13 31.75
C GLN A 164 -48.40 -32.48 31.80
N ASP A 165 -47.70 -33.59 32.07
CA ASP A 165 -48.29 -34.92 32.25
C ASP A 165 -49.34 -34.92 33.38
N THR A 166 -49.04 -34.25 34.52
CA THR A 166 -50.01 -34.13 35.62
C THR A 166 -51.21 -33.24 35.30
N PHE A 167 -51.06 -32.20 34.48
CA PHE A 167 -52.18 -31.38 34.04
C PHE A 167 -53.06 -32.13 33.04
N GLN A 168 -52.48 -32.85 32.08
CA GLN A 168 -53.23 -33.69 31.13
C GLN A 168 -54.02 -34.80 31.86
N PHE A 169 -53.41 -35.44 32.86
CA PHE A 169 -54.12 -36.42 33.69
C PHE A 169 -55.30 -35.80 34.47
N GLN A 170 -55.12 -34.59 35.02
CA GLN A 170 -56.20 -33.87 35.70
C GLN A 170 -57.32 -33.47 34.72
N GLU A 171 -56.96 -32.98 33.54
CA GLU A 171 -57.89 -32.59 32.47
C GLU A 171 -58.74 -33.80 32.01
N GLU A 172 -58.11 -34.94 31.71
CA GLU A 172 -58.82 -36.18 31.40
C GLU A 172 -59.76 -36.64 32.54
N ASP A 173 -59.30 -36.62 33.79
CA ASP A 173 -60.10 -36.98 34.95
C ASP A 173 -61.29 -36.02 35.16
N HIS A 174 -61.10 -34.72 34.93
CA HIS A 174 -62.17 -33.72 34.95
C HIS A 174 -63.18 -33.93 33.80
N ILE A 175 -62.72 -34.22 32.58
CA ILE A 175 -63.60 -34.55 31.44
C ILE A 175 -64.43 -35.80 31.75
N ARG A 176 -63.79 -36.90 32.17
CA ARG A 176 -64.47 -38.17 32.54
C ARG A 176 -65.50 -37.97 33.66
N LYS A 177 -65.20 -37.11 34.65
CA LYS A 177 -66.14 -36.72 35.72
C LYS A 177 -67.31 -35.92 35.18
N LEU A 178 -67.07 -34.94 34.30
CA LEU A 178 -68.11 -34.12 33.69
C LEU A 178 -69.03 -34.96 32.78
N GLU A 179 -68.48 -35.88 32.00
CA GLU A 179 -69.26 -36.87 31.23
C GLU A 179 -70.08 -37.78 32.15
N SER A 180 -69.51 -38.26 33.26
CA SER A 180 -70.23 -39.07 34.25
C SER A 180 -71.37 -38.31 34.93
N ILE A 181 -71.26 -36.99 35.09
CA ILE A 181 -72.33 -36.13 35.62
C ILE A 181 -73.39 -35.88 34.54
N LYS A 182 -72.97 -35.50 33.32
CA LYS A 182 -73.83 -35.22 32.16
C LYS A 182 -74.69 -36.43 31.77
N THR A 183 -74.12 -37.64 31.79
CA THR A 183 -74.85 -38.88 31.51
C THR A 183 -75.85 -39.23 32.59
N LYS A 184 -75.52 -39.04 33.89
CA LYS A 184 -76.48 -39.21 35.00
C LYS A 184 -77.64 -38.23 34.90
N ASP A 185 -77.35 -36.94 34.75
CA ASP A 185 -78.37 -35.90 34.58
C ASP A 185 -79.27 -36.16 33.35
N GLN A 186 -78.70 -36.59 32.21
CA GLN A 186 -79.51 -36.98 31.06
C GLN A 186 -80.43 -38.16 31.37
N VAL A 187 -79.93 -39.21 32.03
CA VAL A 187 -80.74 -40.38 32.43
C VAL A 187 -81.86 -39.99 33.39
N ASP A 188 -81.60 -39.12 34.36
CA ASP A 188 -82.62 -38.63 35.30
C ASP A 188 -83.62 -37.69 34.63
N ARG A 189 -83.19 -36.81 33.70
CA ARG A 189 -84.11 -36.01 32.87
C ARG A 189 -84.98 -36.89 31.97
N ASP A 190 -84.43 -37.92 31.33
CA ASP A 190 -85.17 -38.83 30.46
C ASP A 190 -86.06 -39.82 31.26
N ARG A 191 -85.72 -40.10 32.52
CA ARG A 191 -86.64 -40.72 33.49
C ARG A 191 -87.81 -39.79 33.83
N LEU A 192 -87.54 -38.55 34.24
CA LEU A 192 -88.56 -37.57 34.60
C LEU A 192 -89.51 -37.26 33.43
N LYS A 193 -88.99 -37.14 32.20
CA LYS A 193 -89.81 -37.03 30.96
C LYS A 193 -90.76 -38.22 30.81
N ARG A 194 -90.27 -39.46 30.98
CA ARG A 194 -91.12 -40.67 30.87
C ARG A 194 -92.21 -40.68 31.93
N ASP A 195 -91.86 -40.40 33.19
CA ASP A 195 -92.83 -40.34 34.30
C ASP A 195 -93.88 -39.24 34.08
N MET A 196 -93.48 -38.10 33.51
CA MET A 196 -94.39 -37.00 33.14
C MET A 196 -95.29 -37.37 31.96
N ILE A 197 -94.74 -37.97 30.90
CA ILE A 197 -95.50 -38.41 29.71
C ILE A 197 -96.50 -39.50 30.09
N GLN A 198 -96.14 -40.45 30.97
CA GLN A 198 -97.08 -41.45 31.48
C GLN A 198 -98.25 -40.82 32.24
N LYS A 199 -97.98 -39.87 33.15
CA LYS A 199 -99.02 -39.11 33.86
C LYS A 199 -99.89 -38.29 32.90
N MET A 200 -99.28 -37.61 31.93
CA MET A 200 -100.00 -36.83 30.91
C MET A 200 -100.87 -37.71 30.01
N ASN A 201 -100.38 -38.87 29.58
CA ASN A 201 -101.15 -39.83 28.79
C ASN A 201 -102.31 -40.43 29.58
N HIS A 202 -102.14 -40.68 30.89
CA HIS A 202 -103.23 -41.10 31.76
C HIS A 202 -104.32 -40.02 31.88
N VAL A 203 -103.93 -38.77 32.17
CA VAL A 203 -104.86 -37.61 32.22
C VAL A 203 -105.54 -37.38 30.87
N ALA A 204 -104.81 -37.45 29.76
CA ALA A 204 -105.37 -37.29 28.41
C ALA A 204 -106.31 -38.44 28.02
N SER A 205 -106.06 -39.66 28.50
CA SER A 205 -106.96 -40.80 28.32
C SER A 205 -108.28 -40.59 29.06
N GLU A 206 -108.23 -40.23 30.35
CA GLU A 206 -109.44 -39.92 31.13
C GLU A 206 -110.19 -38.69 30.59
N PHE A 207 -109.47 -37.63 30.15
CA PHE A 207 -110.09 -36.47 29.52
C PHE A 207 -110.78 -36.82 28.18
N ARG A 208 -110.14 -37.60 27.30
CA ARG A 208 -110.75 -38.12 26.07
C ARG A 208 -111.98 -38.99 26.36
N ARG A 209 -111.91 -39.82 27.40
CA ARG A 209 -113.00 -40.71 27.84
C ARG A 209 -114.20 -39.92 28.41
N ALA A 210 -113.95 -38.85 29.16
CA ALA A 210 -114.98 -37.94 29.66
C ALA A 210 -115.60 -37.12 28.51
N SER A 211 -114.77 -36.49 27.69
CA SER A 211 -115.20 -35.63 26.58
C SER A 211 -116.04 -36.41 25.54
N ASN A 212 -115.56 -37.56 25.06
CA ASN A 212 -116.30 -38.41 24.12
C ASN A 212 -117.63 -38.96 24.68
N LYS A 213 -117.85 -38.90 26.00
CA LYS A 213 -119.11 -39.29 26.66
C LYS A 213 -120.09 -38.12 26.82
N GLN A 214 -119.63 -36.87 26.71
CA GLN A 214 -120.44 -35.66 26.89
C GLN A 214 -120.62 -34.81 25.61
N MET A 215 -119.78 -35.02 24.58
CA MET A 215 -119.87 -34.28 23.32
C MET A 215 -121.11 -34.65 22.49
N ALA A 216 -121.88 -33.64 22.09
CA ALA A 216 -122.92 -33.77 21.07
C ALA A 216 -122.31 -33.94 19.66
N GLU A 217 -123.05 -34.57 18.75
CA GLU A 217 -122.56 -34.88 17.39
C GLU A 217 -122.17 -33.64 16.59
N THR A 218 -122.86 -32.50 16.78
CA THR A 218 -122.50 -31.23 16.14
C THR A 218 -121.08 -30.80 16.52
N THR A 219 -120.74 -30.84 17.81
CA THR A 219 -119.40 -30.49 18.29
C THR A 219 -118.35 -31.49 17.80
N LYS A 220 -118.69 -32.78 17.72
CA LYS A 220 -117.84 -33.83 17.14
C LYS A 220 -117.57 -33.58 15.65
N ARG A 221 -118.58 -33.11 14.90
CA ARG A 221 -118.43 -32.70 13.50
C ARG A 221 -117.51 -31.49 13.37
N THR A 222 -117.66 -30.46 14.21
CA THR A 222 -116.76 -29.30 14.21
C THR A 222 -115.31 -29.69 14.57
N ILE A 223 -115.07 -30.61 15.50
CA ILE A 223 -113.70 -31.13 15.75
C ILE A 223 -113.15 -31.87 14.53
N ASN A 224 -113.94 -32.71 13.86
CA ASN A 224 -113.50 -33.40 12.63
C ASN A 224 -113.26 -32.45 11.45
N GLU A 225 -113.94 -31.30 11.42
CA GLU A 225 -113.77 -30.25 10.42
C GLU A 225 -112.53 -29.40 10.71
N ASN A 226 -112.33 -29.02 11.99
CA ASN A 226 -111.09 -28.41 12.46
C ASN A 226 -109.88 -29.32 12.22
N ALA A 227 -109.96 -30.62 12.44
CA ALA A 227 -108.88 -31.58 12.16
C ALA A 227 -108.52 -31.67 10.66
N ARG A 228 -109.48 -31.40 9.76
CA ARG A 228 -109.20 -31.26 8.32
C ARG A 228 -108.55 -29.92 7.99
N ILE A 229 -108.95 -28.85 8.67
CA ILE A 229 -108.30 -27.54 8.55
C ILE A 229 -106.85 -27.62 9.06
N GLU A 230 -106.62 -28.25 10.22
CA GLU A 230 -105.31 -28.58 10.77
C GLU A 230 -104.47 -29.37 9.75
N GLN A 231 -105.02 -30.42 9.12
CA GLN A 231 -104.33 -31.15 8.06
C GLN A 231 -103.95 -30.24 6.88
N THR A 232 -104.86 -29.39 6.38
CA THR A 232 -104.50 -28.44 5.28
C THR A 232 -103.49 -27.37 5.71
N VAL A 233 -103.45 -27.02 6.99
CA VAL A 233 -102.46 -26.11 7.58
C VAL A 233 -101.10 -26.81 7.72
N ASP A 234 -101.08 -28.11 8.01
CA ASP A 234 -99.87 -28.93 8.00
C ASP A 234 -99.34 -29.14 6.57
N ASP A 235 -100.21 -29.42 5.59
CA ASP A 235 -99.84 -29.42 4.16
C ASP A 235 -99.22 -28.08 3.73
N MET A 236 -99.74 -26.95 4.25
CA MET A 236 -99.14 -25.63 4.03
C MET A 236 -97.80 -25.44 4.75
N LYS A 237 -97.60 -25.98 5.96
CA LYS A 237 -96.27 -25.97 6.63
C LYS A 237 -95.25 -26.79 5.86
N ASP A 238 -95.65 -27.91 5.27
CA ASP A 238 -94.80 -28.74 4.41
C ASP A 238 -94.38 -28.00 3.13
N VAL A 239 -95.21 -27.07 2.63
CA VAL A 239 -94.83 -26.15 1.54
C VAL A 239 -93.92 -25.02 2.07
N THR A 240 -94.25 -24.38 3.19
CA THR A 240 -93.44 -23.31 3.78
C THR A 240 -92.03 -23.79 4.12
N THR A 241 -91.89 -24.92 4.80
CA THR A 241 -90.59 -25.50 5.15
C THR A 241 -89.76 -25.91 3.94
N ARG A 242 -90.38 -26.32 2.82
CA ARG A 242 -89.65 -26.52 1.55
C ARG A 242 -89.09 -25.21 0.99
N VAL A 243 -89.85 -24.12 1.04
CA VAL A 243 -89.39 -22.80 0.62
C VAL A 243 -88.32 -22.25 1.57
N GLU A 244 -88.43 -22.49 2.88
CA GLU A 244 -87.39 -22.17 3.86
C GLU A 244 -86.10 -22.94 3.57
N ASN A 245 -86.16 -24.26 3.36
CA ASN A 245 -85.02 -25.09 2.97
C ASN A 245 -84.40 -24.67 1.61
N GLU A 246 -85.21 -24.29 0.61
CA GLU A 246 -84.71 -23.78 -0.67
C GLU A 246 -84.01 -22.42 -0.50
N ASN A 247 -84.55 -21.55 0.35
CA ASN A 247 -83.95 -20.26 0.67
C ASN A 247 -82.66 -20.41 1.51
N GLU A 248 -82.60 -21.36 2.45
CA GLU A 248 -81.36 -21.75 3.15
C GLU A 248 -80.31 -22.27 2.15
N HIS A 249 -80.70 -23.11 1.20
CA HIS A 249 -79.78 -23.61 0.17
C HIS A 249 -79.24 -22.49 -0.74
N ILE A 250 -80.07 -21.49 -1.07
CA ILE A 250 -79.66 -20.28 -1.79
C ILE A 250 -78.73 -19.41 -0.93
N HIS A 251 -79.00 -19.29 0.38
CA HIS A 251 -78.11 -18.60 1.32
C HIS A 251 -76.74 -19.30 1.41
N ASP A 252 -76.69 -20.62 1.53
CA ASP A 252 -75.43 -21.39 1.52
C ASP A 252 -74.67 -21.26 0.19
N GLY A 253 -75.39 -21.26 -0.94
CA GLY A 253 -74.80 -20.96 -2.25
C GLY A 253 -74.16 -19.57 -2.30
N ASN A 254 -74.86 -18.55 -1.80
CA ASN A 254 -74.34 -17.18 -1.70
C ASN A 254 -73.13 -17.09 -0.75
N ASN A 255 -73.18 -17.75 0.41
CA ASN A 255 -72.08 -17.81 1.38
C ASN A 255 -70.82 -18.45 0.75
N GLN A 256 -70.98 -19.53 -0.03
CA GLN A 256 -69.87 -20.16 -0.76
C GLN A 256 -69.30 -19.24 -1.85
N VAL A 257 -70.15 -18.50 -2.58
CA VAL A 257 -69.71 -17.51 -3.56
C VAL A 257 -68.96 -16.35 -2.89
N GLU A 258 -69.42 -15.86 -1.74
CA GLU A 258 -68.76 -14.79 -0.98
C GLU A 258 -67.39 -15.24 -0.42
N MET A 259 -67.30 -16.46 0.14
CA MET A 259 -66.00 -17.06 0.50
C MET A 259 -65.07 -17.20 -0.71
N GLY A 260 -65.62 -17.55 -1.88
CA GLY A 260 -64.88 -17.62 -3.14
C GLY A 260 -64.32 -16.25 -3.57
N ILE A 261 -65.15 -15.20 -3.52
CA ILE A 261 -64.77 -13.81 -3.81
C ILE A 261 -63.68 -13.34 -2.84
N GLN A 262 -63.86 -13.55 -1.54
CA GLN A 262 -62.86 -13.16 -0.54
C GLN A 262 -61.54 -13.93 -0.70
N THR A 263 -61.60 -15.20 -1.08
CA THR A 263 -60.42 -16.02 -1.40
C THR A 263 -59.69 -15.50 -2.64
N LEU A 264 -60.41 -15.09 -3.69
CA LEU A 264 -59.83 -14.49 -4.90
C LEU A 264 -59.20 -13.12 -4.60
N LYS A 265 -59.88 -12.27 -3.82
CA LYS A 265 -59.39 -10.97 -3.37
C LYS A 265 -58.13 -11.09 -2.51
N ASN A 266 -58.06 -12.06 -1.60
CA ASN A 266 -56.85 -12.36 -0.84
C ASN A 266 -55.67 -12.78 -1.75
N LYS A 267 -55.94 -13.59 -2.78
CA LYS A 267 -54.93 -13.97 -3.79
C LYS A 267 -54.48 -12.78 -4.63
N GLU A 268 -55.39 -11.92 -5.07
CA GLU A 268 -55.08 -10.69 -5.81
C GLU A 268 -54.19 -9.76 -4.99
N GLN A 269 -54.53 -9.51 -3.71
CA GLN A 269 -53.69 -8.72 -2.80
C GLN A 269 -52.30 -9.35 -2.60
N HIS A 270 -52.22 -10.66 -2.47
CA HIS A 270 -50.94 -11.37 -2.36
C HIS A 270 -50.09 -11.25 -3.64
N HIS A 271 -50.70 -11.39 -4.82
CA HIS A 271 -50.02 -11.19 -6.10
C HIS A 271 -49.59 -9.72 -6.30
N ALA A 272 -50.41 -8.75 -5.92
CA ALA A 272 -50.04 -7.33 -5.96
C ALA A 272 -48.81 -7.04 -5.07
N PHE A 273 -48.75 -7.62 -3.87
CA PHE A 273 -47.59 -7.53 -2.98
C PHE A 273 -46.34 -8.24 -3.56
N GLN A 274 -46.50 -9.45 -4.12
CA GLN A 274 -45.41 -10.15 -4.83
C GLN A 274 -44.89 -9.33 -6.02
N HIS A 275 -45.76 -8.67 -6.78
CA HIS A 275 -45.37 -7.82 -7.90
C HIS A 275 -44.68 -6.53 -7.45
N ALA A 276 -45.15 -5.88 -6.37
CA ALA A 276 -44.50 -4.71 -5.80
C ALA A 276 -43.07 -5.03 -5.33
N THR A 277 -42.92 -6.06 -4.50
CA THR A 277 -41.60 -6.53 -4.02
C THR A 277 -40.70 -7.03 -5.16
N SER A 278 -41.26 -7.70 -6.18
CA SER A 278 -40.49 -8.06 -7.38
C SER A 278 -40.02 -6.83 -8.16
N ALA A 279 -40.83 -5.78 -8.24
CA ALA A 279 -40.45 -4.52 -8.89
C ALA A 279 -39.36 -3.77 -8.12
N GLU A 280 -39.40 -3.78 -6.79
CA GLU A 280 -38.32 -3.26 -5.93
C GLU A 280 -37.00 -4.02 -6.16
N ILE A 281 -37.05 -5.35 -6.23
CA ILE A 281 -35.88 -6.19 -6.56
C ILE A 281 -35.35 -5.87 -7.97
N ILE A 282 -36.22 -5.70 -8.96
CA ILE A 282 -35.83 -5.32 -10.33
C ILE A 282 -35.18 -3.92 -10.34
N GLN A 283 -35.70 -2.95 -9.58
CA GLN A 283 -35.08 -1.63 -9.45
C GLN A 283 -33.70 -1.70 -8.76
N LEU A 284 -33.56 -2.53 -7.71
CA LEU A 284 -32.27 -2.75 -7.04
C LEU A 284 -31.25 -3.37 -8.01
N LEU A 285 -31.64 -4.38 -8.79
CA LEU A 285 -30.79 -5.00 -9.80
C LEU A 285 -30.42 -4.01 -10.93
N ALA A 286 -31.36 -3.19 -11.40
CA ALA A 286 -31.08 -2.14 -12.38
C ALA A 286 -30.09 -1.09 -11.85
N ASN A 287 -30.21 -0.69 -10.58
CA ASN A 287 -29.25 0.20 -9.93
C ASN A 287 -27.86 -0.46 -9.77
N MET A 288 -27.80 -1.76 -9.45
CA MET A 288 -26.54 -2.51 -9.41
C MET A 288 -25.88 -2.61 -10.79
N LEU A 289 -26.64 -2.84 -11.86
CA LEU A 289 -26.12 -2.86 -13.24
C LEU A 289 -25.57 -1.50 -13.68
N ASN A 290 -26.30 -0.40 -13.42
CA ASN A 290 -25.82 0.97 -13.68
C ASN A 290 -24.52 1.28 -12.91
N ASN A 291 -24.43 0.86 -11.64
CA ASN A 291 -23.21 1.00 -10.85
C ASN A 291 -22.04 0.19 -11.44
N GLN A 292 -22.27 -1.03 -11.94
CA GLN A 292 -21.26 -1.83 -12.64
C GLN A 292 -20.84 -1.20 -13.97
N GLU A 293 -21.78 -0.67 -14.75
CA GLU A 293 -21.51 0.04 -16.00
C GLU A 293 -20.63 1.28 -15.77
N GLN A 294 -20.91 2.07 -14.72
CA GLN A 294 -20.04 3.19 -14.33
C GLN A 294 -18.63 2.76 -13.89
N ILE A 295 -18.48 1.58 -13.27
CA ILE A 295 -17.16 1.02 -12.94
C ILE A 295 -16.42 0.60 -14.21
N ILE A 296 -17.11 -0.02 -15.17
CA ILE A 296 -16.55 -0.41 -16.48
C ILE A 296 -16.09 0.85 -17.25
N ILE A 297 -16.91 1.90 -17.31
CA ILE A 297 -16.56 3.18 -17.96
C ILE A 297 -15.31 3.78 -17.31
N LYS A 298 -15.25 3.85 -15.97
CA LYS A 298 -14.06 4.35 -15.24
C LYS A 298 -12.81 3.52 -15.53
N LYS A 299 -12.92 2.20 -15.65
CA LYS A 299 -11.80 1.32 -16.02
C LYS A 299 -11.39 1.45 -17.48
N GLN A 300 -12.33 1.70 -18.39
CA GLN A 300 -12.02 2.04 -19.80
C GLN A 300 -11.30 3.39 -19.91
N GLU A 301 -11.70 4.41 -19.14
CA GLU A 301 -10.95 5.66 -19.03
C GLU A 301 -9.54 5.46 -18.47
N GLU A 302 -9.37 4.60 -17.47
CA GLU A 302 -8.07 4.30 -16.86
C GLU A 302 -7.12 3.60 -17.85
N VAL A 303 -7.63 2.62 -18.61
CA VAL A 303 -6.89 1.99 -19.72
C VAL A 303 -6.56 3.01 -20.81
N ALA A 304 -7.53 3.85 -21.24
CA ALA A 304 -7.28 4.89 -22.24
C ALA A 304 -6.22 5.93 -21.78
N ARG A 305 -6.13 6.20 -20.46
CA ARG A 305 -5.05 7.02 -19.89
C ARG A 305 -3.71 6.30 -19.93
N MET A 306 -3.65 5.01 -19.58
CA MET A 306 -2.44 4.18 -19.73
C MET A 306 -1.94 4.14 -21.17
N ASP A 307 -2.81 3.86 -22.13
CA ASP A 307 -2.57 3.95 -23.59
C ASP A 307 -1.86 5.25 -23.99
N THR A 308 -2.31 6.40 -23.47
CA THR A 308 -1.67 7.70 -23.76
C THR A 308 -0.36 7.93 -23.00
N ALA A 309 -0.16 7.29 -21.86
CA ALA A 309 1.11 7.31 -21.14
C ALA A 309 2.15 6.42 -21.83
N GLU A 310 1.77 5.23 -22.31
CA GLU A 310 2.64 4.33 -23.07
C GLU A 310 3.10 4.95 -24.39
N ARG A 311 2.19 5.59 -25.15
CA ARG A 311 2.56 6.35 -26.37
C ARG A 311 3.59 7.44 -26.05
N ARG A 312 3.41 8.20 -24.97
CA ARG A 312 4.38 9.21 -24.52
C ARG A 312 5.72 8.61 -24.08
N MET A 313 5.72 7.45 -23.43
CA MET A 313 6.95 6.74 -23.08
C MET A 313 7.70 6.29 -24.33
N GLU A 314 7.00 5.86 -25.38
CA GLU A 314 7.63 5.44 -26.64
C GLU A 314 8.09 6.63 -27.51
N GLU A 315 7.36 7.75 -27.48
CA GLU A 315 7.81 9.05 -28.01
C GLU A 315 9.09 9.52 -27.31
N LEU A 316 9.14 9.43 -25.97
CA LEU A 316 10.33 9.78 -25.17
C LEU A 316 11.50 8.84 -25.43
N ARG A 317 11.27 7.52 -25.55
CA ARG A 317 12.30 6.54 -25.95
C ARG A 317 12.86 6.84 -27.33
N SER A 318 11.99 7.13 -28.29
CA SER A 318 12.38 7.53 -29.65
C SER A 318 13.20 8.83 -29.65
N SER A 319 12.84 9.79 -28.79
CA SER A 319 13.60 11.03 -28.59
C SER A 319 14.97 10.78 -27.95
N ILE A 320 15.05 9.94 -26.91
CA ILE A 320 16.30 9.52 -26.27
C ILE A 320 17.21 8.82 -27.28
N PHE A 321 16.70 7.84 -28.03
CA PHE A 321 17.46 7.14 -29.07
C PHE A 321 18.01 8.08 -30.16
N ASN A 322 17.20 9.05 -30.62
CA ASN A 322 17.66 10.07 -31.57
C ASN A 322 18.72 11.00 -30.95
N ASN A 323 18.59 11.36 -29.68
CA ASN A 323 19.60 12.16 -28.98
C ASN A 323 20.91 11.37 -28.77
N GLU A 324 20.84 10.10 -28.37
CA GLU A 324 22.00 9.19 -28.26
C GLU A 324 22.71 9.01 -29.60
N LYS A 325 21.96 8.93 -30.71
CA LYS A 325 22.50 8.85 -32.08
C LYS A 325 23.17 10.16 -32.52
N ASN A 326 22.64 11.32 -32.13
CA ASN A 326 23.18 12.64 -32.50
C ASN A 326 24.28 13.13 -31.53
N TYR A 327 24.36 12.57 -30.32
CA TYR A 327 25.40 12.89 -29.33
C TYR A 327 26.84 12.67 -29.84
N PRO A 328 27.21 11.57 -30.53
CA PRO A 328 28.57 11.41 -31.05
C PRO A 328 28.93 12.44 -32.14
N THR A 329 27.98 12.86 -32.99
CA THR A 329 28.26 13.89 -34.01
C THR A 329 28.44 15.26 -33.37
N LEU A 330 27.54 15.68 -32.47
CA LEU A 330 27.71 16.91 -31.69
C LEU A 330 28.99 16.89 -30.84
N ARG A 331 29.40 15.73 -30.32
CA ARG A 331 30.66 15.58 -29.58
C ARG A 331 31.89 15.71 -30.49
N GLN A 332 31.80 15.24 -31.75
CA GLN A 332 32.85 15.41 -32.75
C GLN A 332 32.95 16.88 -33.20
N GLU A 333 31.83 17.55 -33.43
CA GLU A 333 31.75 19.00 -33.73
C GLU A 333 32.31 19.83 -32.56
N ASN A 334 31.95 19.52 -31.31
CA ASN A 334 32.55 20.18 -30.14
C ASN A 334 34.06 19.93 -30.02
N LYS A 335 34.56 18.80 -30.52
CA LYS A 335 36.00 18.52 -30.56
C LYS A 335 36.69 19.34 -31.66
N SER A 336 36.13 19.45 -32.86
CA SER A 336 36.71 20.32 -33.90
C SER A 336 36.70 21.79 -33.50
N TYR A 337 35.61 22.29 -32.89
CA TYR A 337 35.59 23.66 -32.36
C TYR A 337 36.60 23.88 -31.21
N GLN A 338 36.94 22.85 -30.42
CA GLN A 338 38.03 22.92 -29.43
C GLN A 338 39.42 22.91 -30.07
N GLU A 339 39.59 22.22 -31.19
CA GLU A 339 40.85 22.21 -31.96
C GLU A 339 41.05 23.54 -32.69
N GLU A 340 40.01 24.08 -33.35
CA GLU A 340 39.99 25.43 -33.94
C GLU A 340 40.26 26.54 -32.91
N LEU A 341 39.65 26.47 -31.72
CA LEU A 341 39.94 27.40 -30.63
C LEU A 341 41.39 27.30 -30.15
N HIS A 342 41.97 26.09 -30.10
CA HIS A 342 43.35 25.91 -29.70
C HIS A 342 44.34 26.44 -30.76
N GLU A 343 44.06 26.25 -32.05
CA GLU A 343 44.83 26.83 -33.15
C GLU A 343 44.78 28.37 -33.11
N LEU A 344 43.61 28.95 -32.84
CA LEU A 344 43.45 30.40 -32.69
C LEU A 344 44.21 30.93 -31.45
N ASP A 345 44.15 30.26 -30.30
CA ASP A 345 44.93 30.60 -29.11
C ASP A 345 46.44 30.51 -29.36
N GLN A 346 46.90 29.53 -30.14
CA GLN A 346 48.31 29.42 -30.56
C GLN A 346 48.72 30.59 -31.46
N LEU A 347 47.90 30.95 -32.45
CA LEU A 347 48.16 32.08 -33.34
C LEU A 347 48.16 33.43 -32.59
N ILE A 348 47.29 33.59 -31.60
CA ILE A 348 47.29 34.74 -30.69
C ILE A 348 48.56 34.74 -29.82
N ALA A 349 49.01 33.59 -29.30
CA ALA A 349 50.25 33.47 -28.55
C ALA A 349 51.49 33.82 -29.40
N GLU A 350 51.49 33.45 -30.68
CA GLU A 350 52.57 33.79 -31.63
C GLU A 350 52.57 35.29 -31.96
N LYS A 351 51.46 35.85 -32.45
CA LYS A 351 51.39 37.28 -32.78
C LYS A 351 51.55 38.20 -31.55
N THR A 352 51.26 37.73 -30.32
CA THR A 352 51.59 38.48 -29.09
C THR A 352 53.07 38.38 -28.69
N LYS A 353 53.75 37.26 -28.98
CA LYS A 353 55.21 37.12 -28.88
C LYS A 353 55.92 38.03 -29.90
N ASP A 354 55.49 38.06 -31.15
CA ASP A 354 56.05 38.95 -32.19
C ASP A 354 55.89 40.43 -31.78
N LYS A 355 54.71 40.79 -31.29
CA LYS A 355 54.44 42.12 -30.71
C LYS A 355 55.33 42.44 -29.52
N ALA A 356 55.67 41.46 -28.67
CA ALA A 356 56.60 41.65 -27.55
C ALA A 356 58.06 41.84 -28.03
N ILE A 357 58.48 41.12 -29.08
CA ILE A 357 59.78 41.31 -29.73
C ILE A 357 59.85 42.72 -30.33
N LEU A 358 58.87 43.12 -31.13
CA LEU A 358 58.76 44.43 -31.75
C LEU A 358 58.77 45.57 -30.71
N LEU A 359 58.02 45.42 -29.61
CA LEU A 359 58.05 46.38 -28.50
C LEU A 359 59.42 46.43 -27.79
N SER A 360 60.15 45.32 -27.71
CA SER A 360 61.50 45.32 -27.13
C SER A 360 62.53 45.99 -28.05
N ASN A 361 62.44 45.76 -29.37
CA ASN A 361 63.24 46.45 -30.39
C ASN A 361 62.94 47.96 -30.41
N LEU A 362 61.66 48.36 -30.37
CA LEU A 362 61.26 49.77 -30.29
C LEU A 362 61.82 50.43 -29.01
N ARG A 363 61.82 49.71 -27.88
CA ARG A 363 62.40 50.19 -26.61
C ARG A 363 63.92 50.30 -26.66
N ARG A 364 64.62 49.40 -27.37
CA ARG A 364 66.06 49.48 -27.64
C ARG A 364 66.40 50.72 -28.48
N SER A 365 65.67 50.97 -29.57
CA SER A 365 65.81 52.17 -30.40
C SER A 365 65.51 53.47 -29.65
N VAL A 366 64.45 53.52 -28.84
CA VAL A 366 64.13 54.69 -27.99
C VAL A 366 65.23 54.91 -26.93
N GLY A 367 65.79 53.84 -26.36
CA GLY A 367 66.94 53.92 -25.46
C GLY A 367 68.15 54.59 -26.14
N LEU A 368 68.57 54.07 -27.30
CA LEU A 368 69.67 54.63 -28.10
C LEU A 368 69.44 56.10 -28.45
N ILE A 369 68.23 56.48 -28.90
CA ILE A 369 67.89 57.88 -29.17
C ILE A 369 68.01 58.75 -27.91
N THR A 370 67.51 58.26 -26.77
CA THR A 370 67.61 58.98 -25.48
C THR A 370 69.06 59.20 -25.06
N ASP A 371 69.95 58.23 -25.31
CA ASP A 371 71.37 58.36 -24.99
C ASP A 371 72.11 59.27 -25.99
N THR A 372 71.73 59.31 -27.27
CA THR A 372 72.25 60.34 -28.20
C THR A 372 71.86 61.75 -27.80
N LEU A 373 70.69 61.95 -27.17
CA LEU A 373 70.28 63.26 -26.66
C LEU A 373 71.10 63.68 -25.44
N LYS A 374 71.46 62.76 -24.53
CA LYS A 374 72.36 63.05 -23.40
C LYS A 374 73.75 63.50 -23.88
N ILE A 375 74.33 62.77 -24.84
CA ILE A 375 75.63 63.13 -25.45
C ILE A 375 75.58 64.54 -26.07
N ARG A 376 74.42 64.95 -26.61
CA ARG A 376 74.20 66.29 -27.17
C ARG A 376 73.97 67.39 -26.11
N GLU A 377 73.57 67.03 -24.89
CA GLU A 377 73.47 67.99 -23.78
C GLU A 377 74.82 68.23 -23.08
N GLU A 378 75.74 67.25 -23.10
CA GLU A 378 77.12 67.41 -22.62
C GLU A 378 77.96 68.39 -23.47
N GLU A 379 77.58 68.70 -24.72
CA GLU A 379 78.26 69.69 -25.56
C GLU A 379 77.97 71.16 -25.18
N LYS A 380 77.10 71.44 -24.19
CA LYS A 380 76.84 72.81 -23.68
C LYS A 380 77.80 73.20 -22.54
N GLY A 381 79.11 73.32 -22.83
CA GLY A 381 80.15 73.29 -21.79
C GLY A 381 81.32 74.29 -21.83
N ALA A 382 81.35 75.34 -22.66
CA ALA A 382 82.47 76.31 -22.68
C ALA A 382 82.06 77.77 -23.01
N LEU A 383 82.85 78.74 -22.54
CA LEU A 383 82.55 80.19 -22.59
C LEU A 383 83.58 80.97 -23.44
N VAL A 384 83.09 81.89 -24.30
CA VAL A 384 83.59 83.29 -24.52
C VAL A 384 85.04 83.47 -25.11
N PRO A 385 85.34 84.50 -25.94
CA PRO A 385 84.54 85.30 -26.89
C PRO A 385 85.15 85.39 -28.32
N SER A 386 84.40 86.00 -29.26
CA SER A 386 84.88 86.67 -30.49
C SER A 386 85.51 85.81 -31.61
N GLY A 387 85.52 86.36 -32.83
CA GLY A 387 86.29 85.83 -33.97
C GLY A 387 85.54 84.89 -34.92
N GLN A 388 85.97 84.90 -36.19
CA GLN A 388 85.68 83.88 -37.19
C GLN A 388 86.87 82.89 -37.25
N PRO A 389 86.85 81.84 -38.11
CA PRO A 389 86.05 80.62 -38.03
C PRO A 389 86.96 79.35 -38.07
N GLN A 390 86.40 78.15 -38.34
CA GLN A 390 87.14 76.91 -38.73
C GLN A 390 87.97 76.26 -37.58
N ASN A 391 88.37 74.98 -37.54
CA ASN A 391 88.10 73.69 -38.24
C ASN A 391 88.70 72.54 -37.33
N LEU A 392 88.40 71.23 -37.36
CA LEU A 392 87.35 70.37 -37.95
C LEU A 392 87.42 68.95 -37.33
N ILE A 393 86.31 68.19 -37.35
CA ILE A 393 86.20 66.70 -37.43
C ILE A 393 86.69 65.80 -36.27
N ALA A 394 85.80 64.88 -35.83
CA ALA A 394 86.12 63.48 -35.48
C ALA A 394 84.84 62.60 -35.67
N PRO A 395 84.74 61.67 -36.65
CA PRO A 395 83.44 61.17 -37.12
C PRO A 395 83.09 59.71 -36.74
N GLU A 396 83.92 59.01 -35.96
CA GLU A 396 83.85 57.54 -35.85
C GLU A 396 82.72 56.99 -34.97
N LYS A 397 82.32 57.70 -33.90
CA LYS A 397 81.26 57.23 -32.99
C LYS A 397 79.87 57.14 -33.65
N SER A 398 79.62 57.95 -34.68
CA SER A 398 78.36 57.91 -35.45
C SER A 398 78.23 56.62 -36.28
N GLY A 399 79.32 56.15 -36.88
CA GLY A 399 79.32 54.99 -37.77
C GLY A 399 78.95 53.67 -37.09
N ASN A 400 79.36 53.48 -35.83
CA ASN A 400 78.97 52.30 -35.06
C ASN A 400 77.51 52.37 -34.58
N LEU A 401 77.02 53.56 -34.23
CA LEU A 401 75.64 53.76 -33.79
C LEU A 401 74.63 53.60 -34.94
N PHE A 402 75.01 54.01 -36.15
CA PHE A 402 74.25 53.69 -37.38
C PHE A 402 74.24 52.19 -37.69
N LYS A 403 75.31 51.43 -37.38
CA LYS A 403 75.32 49.98 -37.54
C LYS A 403 74.35 49.28 -36.59
N GLU A 404 74.35 49.61 -35.29
CA GLU A 404 73.37 49.03 -34.37
C GLU A 404 71.92 49.42 -34.72
N LEU A 405 71.67 50.65 -35.17
CA LEU A 405 70.33 51.03 -35.66
C LEU A 405 69.92 50.25 -36.92
N HIS A 406 70.84 50.04 -37.86
CA HIS A 406 70.59 49.22 -39.05
C HIS A 406 70.36 47.75 -38.69
N GLU A 407 71.10 47.21 -37.72
CA GLU A 407 70.96 45.84 -37.22
C GLU A 407 69.59 45.63 -36.55
N ILE A 408 69.13 46.60 -35.72
CA ILE A 408 67.76 46.58 -35.17
C ILE A 408 66.71 46.63 -36.28
N LEU A 409 66.90 47.47 -37.30
CA LEU A 409 65.96 47.61 -38.41
C LEU A 409 65.85 46.31 -39.22
N THR A 410 66.96 45.65 -39.57
CA THR A 410 66.93 44.32 -40.21
C THR A 410 66.28 43.26 -39.32
N CYS A 411 66.52 43.29 -37.99
CA CYS A 411 65.82 42.42 -37.03
C CYS A 411 64.34 42.83 -36.76
N THR A 412 63.80 43.81 -37.48
CA THR A 412 62.36 44.09 -37.56
C THR A 412 61.77 43.89 -38.96
N GLU A 413 62.61 43.68 -39.97
CA GLU A 413 62.21 43.45 -41.36
C GLU A 413 61.83 41.97 -41.62
N GLU A 414 62.26 41.06 -40.73
CA GLU A 414 61.85 39.63 -40.71
C GLU A 414 60.50 39.38 -40.00
N ILE A 415 59.72 40.42 -39.65
CA ILE A 415 58.41 40.28 -39.00
C ILE A 415 57.30 40.56 -40.01
N ASP A 416 56.79 39.51 -40.66
CA ASP A 416 55.64 39.61 -41.58
C ASP A 416 54.37 40.05 -40.82
N LEU A 417 53.96 41.29 -41.08
CA LEU A 417 52.78 41.95 -40.50
C LEU A 417 51.59 42.03 -41.46
N ASP A 418 51.52 41.13 -42.44
CA ASP A 418 50.31 40.88 -43.23
C ASP A 418 49.48 39.75 -42.60
N GLU A 419 48.30 40.08 -42.08
CA GLU A 419 47.02 39.72 -42.71
C GLU A 419 45.83 40.36 -41.97
N GLN A 420 44.73 40.59 -42.70
CA GLN A 420 43.49 41.14 -42.14
C GLN A 420 42.58 40.00 -41.62
N PRO A 421 41.92 40.15 -40.46
CA PRO A 421 40.86 39.23 -40.06
C PRO A 421 39.63 39.44 -40.96
N GLN A 422 39.49 38.64 -42.02
CA GLN A 422 38.24 38.56 -42.75
C GLN A 422 37.18 37.89 -41.87
N ALA A 423 36.08 38.61 -41.60
CA ALA A 423 34.95 38.07 -40.86
C ALA A 423 34.20 37.05 -41.74
N SER A 424 34.47 35.76 -41.51
CA SER A 424 33.72 34.66 -42.12
C SER A 424 32.26 34.70 -41.70
N SER A 425 31.38 34.72 -42.68
CA SER A 425 29.94 34.89 -42.49
C SER A 425 29.21 33.55 -42.34
N ASN A 426 28.04 33.62 -41.69
CA ASN A 426 26.95 32.64 -41.74
C ASN A 426 27.15 31.29 -41.00
N THR A 427 26.56 31.19 -39.82
CA THR A 427 25.84 29.97 -39.41
C THR A 427 24.44 30.37 -38.94
N GLU A 428 23.40 29.97 -39.67
CA GLU A 428 22.02 30.39 -39.36
C GLU A 428 21.46 29.71 -38.11
N VAL A 429 20.79 30.49 -37.25
CA VAL A 429 20.18 29.99 -36.01
C VAL A 429 18.89 29.24 -36.32
N ASN A 430 19.02 27.94 -36.58
CA ASN A 430 17.90 27.05 -36.90
C ASN A 430 17.05 26.73 -35.65
N ARG A 431 16.21 27.68 -35.23
CA ARG A 431 15.17 27.46 -34.22
C ARG A 431 14.03 26.61 -34.80
N PRO A 432 13.66 25.46 -34.19
CA PRO A 432 12.47 24.73 -34.60
C PRO A 432 11.22 25.57 -34.32
N THR A 433 10.43 25.83 -35.35
CA THR A 433 9.19 26.61 -35.25
C THR A 433 8.03 25.77 -34.71
N LEU A 434 7.33 26.29 -33.70
CA LEU A 434 6.12 25.68 -33.16
C LEU A 434 4.98 25.76 -34.20
N ASN A 435 4.70 24.65 -34.89
CA ASN A 435 3.60 24.52 -35.83
C ASN A 435 2.23 24.46 -35.13
N VAL A 436 1.72 25.62 -34.68
CA VAL A 436 0.34 25.76 -34.24
C VAL A 436 -0.55 25.99 -35.47
N ARG A 437 -1.29 24.95 -35.91
CA ARG A 437 -2.35 25.09 -36.91
C ARG A 437 -3.74 24.85 -36.33
N GLN A 438 -4.50 25.94 -36.29
CA GLN A 438 -5.96 25.97 -36.30
C GLN A 438 -6.51 25.29 -37.58
N ALA A 439 -7.78 24.87 -37.69
CA ALA A 439 -8.79 24.49 -36.70
C ALA A 439 -10.02 23.91 -37.45
N GLY A 440 -10.91 23.23 -36.72
CA GLY A 440 -12.35 23.33 -36.95
C GLY A 440 -13.05 22.22 -37.75
N LYS A 441 -14.06 21.61 -37.12
CA LYS A 441 -15.36 21.32 -37.75
C LYS A 441 -16.48 21.36 -36.69
N ARG A 442 -17.36 22.35 -36.88
CA ARG A 442 -18.69 22.63 -36.31
C ARG A 442 -19.21 21.73 -35.16
N ARG A 443 -19.63 22.39 -34.08
CA ARG A 443 -20.81 22.00 -33.29
C ARG A 443 -21.84 23.13 -33.42
N ASP A 444 -23.06 22.80 -33.79
CA ASP A 444 -24.14 23.79 -33.91
C ASP A 444 -24.98 23.81 -32.62
N ASN A 445 -25.16 25.02 -32.07
CA ASN A 445 -26.20 25.50 -31.16
C ASN A 445 -26.93 24.49 -30.24
N LEU A 446 -26.56 24.50 -28.95
CA LEU A 446 -27.50 24.32 -27.85
C LEU A 446 -27.39 25.52 -26.90
N ALA A 447 -28.42 26.37 -26.89
CA ALA A 447 -28.51 27.51 -25.98
C ALA A 447 -29.13 27.06 -24.65
N TYR A 448 -28.43 27.31 -23.53
CA TYR A 448 -28.95 27.03 -22.20
C TYR A 448 -30.17 27.92 -21.89
N THR A 449 -31.22 27.33 -21.35
CA THR A 449 -32.41 28.02 -20.87
C THR A 449 -32.47 28.01 -19.33
N LEU A 450 -33.16 29.00 -18.75
CA LEU A 450 -33.28 29.11 -17.29
C LEU A 450 -34.06 27.91 -16.73
N GLY A 451 -33.33 26.96 -16.13
CA GLY A 451 -33.85 25.68 -15.62
C GLY A 451 -32.96 24.46 -15.92
N ASP A 452 -32.05 24.56 -16.90
CA ASP A 452 -31.23 23.42 -17.36
C ASP A 452 -30.09 23.00 -16.40
N ILE A 453 -29.97 23.67 -15.25
CA ILE A 453 -28.96 23.41 -14.20
C ILE A 453 -29.60 22.93 -12.88
N GLY A 454 -30.84 22.42 -12.92
CA GLY A 454 -31.47 21.66 -11.82
C GLY A 454 -31.96 22.45 -10.61
N PHE A 455 -31.50 23.68 -10.39
CA PHE A 455 -31.86 24.49 -9.22
C PHE A 455 -33.18 25.30 -9.33
N VAL A 456 -33.84 25.32 -10.50
CA VAL A 456 -35.13 26.03 -10.70
C VAL A 456 -36.06 25.20 -11.61
N PRO A 457 -37.30 24.86 -11.18
CA PRO A 457 -38.27 24.18 -12.03
C PRO A 457 -38.74 25.02 -13.24
N ARG A 458 -38.91 24.37 -14.40
CA ARG A 458 -39.48 24.96 -15.62
C ARG A 458 -40.96 25.33 -15.41
N ARG A 459 -41.36 26.55 -15.78
CA ARG A 459 -42.70 27.10 -15.48
C ARG A 459 -43.86 26.49 -16.29
N ASP A 460 -43.59 25.95 -17.47
CA ASP A 460 -44.65 25.48 -18.40
C ASP A 460 -44.97 23.98 -18.23
N ALA A 461 -44.32 23.30 -17.29
CA ALA A 461 -44.61 21.91 -16.94
C ALA A 461 -45.81 21.83 -15.98
N VAL A 462 -47.02 21.75 -16.53
CA VAL A 462 -48.24 21.46 -15.74
C VAL A 462 -48.06 20.08 -15.08
N LEU A 463 -47.81 20.08 -13.77
CA LEU A 463 -47.64 18.87 -12.98
C LEU A 463 -48.98 18.15 -12.85
N LEU A 464 -49.21 17.16 -13.72
CA LEU A 464 -50.32 16.21 -13.57
C LEU A 464 -50.28 15.63 -12.14
N THR A 465 -51.43 15.72 -11.47
CA THR A 465 -51.57 15.22 -10.11
C THR A 465 -51.45 13.70 -10.09
N ASN A 466 -51.24 13.11 -8.90
CA ASN A 466 -51.20 11.65 -8.79
C ASN A 466 -52.55 11.00 -9.18
N PHE A 467 -53.66 11.76 -9.12
CA PHE A 467 -54.96 11.34 -9.64
C PHE A 467 -54.98 11.26 -11.17
N ASP A 468 -54.46 12.29 -11.86
CA ASP A 468 -54.36 12.28 -13.34
C ASP A 468 -53.46 11.14 -13.85
N LYS A 469 -52.38 10.86 -13.14
CA LYS A 469 -51.45 9.76 -13.46
C LYS A 469 -52.11 8.39 -13.29
N MET A 470 -52.90 8.18 -12.24
CA MET A 470 -53.72 6.96 -12.10
C MET A 470 -54.72 6.81 -13.27
N GLN A 471 -55.45 7.88 -13.62
CA GLN A 471 -56.41 7.80 -14.74
C GLN A 471 -55.76 7.48 -16.11
N GLN A 472 -54.49 7.85 -16.31
CA GLN A 472 -53.78 7.49 -17.54
C GLN A 472 -53.36 6.02 -17.62
N GLN A 473 -53.13 5.35 -16.49
CA GLN A 473 -52.64 3.97 -16.44
C GLN A 473 -53.77 2.92 -16.41
N VAL A 474 -54.95 3.23 -15.87
CA VAL A 474 -55.99 2.22 -15.59
C VAL A 474 -56.95 1.96 -16.76
N TYR A 475 -57.20 2.92 -17.66
CA TYR A 475 -58.25 2.78 -18.70
C TYR A 475 -57.79 3.12 -20.13
N PRO A 476 -58.09 2.27 -21.15
CA PRO A 476 -57.91 2.61 -22.57
C PRO A 476 -58.80 3.78 -23.03
N ALA A 477 -58.43 4.40 -24.16
CA ALA A 477 -58.94 5.72 -24.54
C ALA A 477 -60.48 5.83 -24.70
N ARG A 478 -61.18 4.75 -25.08
CA ARG A 478 -62.64 4.78 -25.30
C ARG A 478 -63.46 4.99 -24.01
N GLU A 479 -62.97 4.56 -22.86
CA GLU A 479 -63.71 4.65 -21.59
C GLU A 479 -63.56 6.04 -20.95
N ARG A 480 -62.46 6.74 -21.25
CA ARG A 480 -62.17 8.10 -20.77
C ARG A 480 -63.27 9.09 -21.17
N ASP A 481 -63.82 8.95 -22.38
CA ASP A 481 -64.93 9.75 -22.88
C ASP A 481 -66.30 9.38 -22.30
N MET A 482 -66.43 8.20 -21.69
CA MET A 482 -67.64 7.79 -20.96
C MET A 482 -67.60 8.34 -19.53
N VAL A 483 -66.47 8.18 -18.83
CA VAL A 483 -66.23 8.76 -17.49
C VAL A 483 -66.31 10.29 -17.52
N ARG A 484 -65.79 10.95 -18.58
CA ARG A 484 -65.94 12.41 -18.76
C ARG A 484 -67.37 12.87 -19.04
N ARG A 485 -68.28 11.98 -19.49
CA ARG A 485 -69.71 12.29 -19.61
C ARG A 485 -70.43 12.15 -18.28
N THR A 486 -70.24 11.05 -17.55
CA THR A 486 -70.88 10.83 -16.24
C THR A 486 -70.40 11.80 -15.16
N ALA A 487 -69.11 12.18 -15.18
CA ALA A 487 -68.60 13.20 -14.26
C ALA A 487 -69.22 14.59 -14.49
N LYS A 488 -69.61 14.92 -15.74
CA LYS A 488 -70.22 16.23 -16.06
C LYS A 488 -71.71 16.33 -15.71
N THR A 489 -72.43 15.21 -15.56
CA THR A 489 -73.82 15.22 -15.08
C THR A 489 -73.94 15.23 -13.55
N SER A 490 -72.91 14.82 -12.80
CA SER A 490 -73.02 14.61 -11.35
C SER A 490 -72.68 15.82 -10.45
N VAL A 491 -72.27 16.97 -11.00
CA VAL A 491 -71.83 18.16 -10.24
C VAL A 491 -72.81 19.33 -10.41
N ALA A 492 -74.12 19.03 -10.49
CA ALA A 492 -75.18 19.99 -10.83
C ALA A 492 -76.38 20.05 -9.86
N THR A 493 -76.33 19.34 -8.73
CA THR A 493 -77.32 19.40 -7.62
C THR A 493 -76.59 19.27 -6.28
N GLN A 494 -76.42 20.34 -5.50
CA GLN A 494 -77.38 21.07 -4.66
C GLN A 494 -77.41 20.59 -3.19
N THR A 495 -76.86 21.43 -2.31
CA THR A 495 -77.41 21.77 -0.98
C THR A 495 -78.26 23.05 -1.10
N PRO A 496 -79.01 23.51 -0.06
CA PRO A 496 -79.55 22.84 1.14
C PRO A 496 -81.07 23.12 1.39
N GLY A 497 -81.66 22.60 2.48
CA GLY A 497 -82.73 23.35 3.19
C GLY A 497 -83.80 22.59 4.00
N LEU A 498 -83.83 22.84 5.33
CA LEU A 498 -85.01 22.89 6.25
C LEU A 498 -85.88 21.60 6.47
N GLY A 499 -86.42 21.32 7.67
CA GLY A 499 -86.26 21.99 8.98
C GLY A 499 -87.11 21.42 10.14
N ARG A 500 -86.78 21.86 11.37
CA ARG A 500 -87.49 21.83 12.69
C ARG A 500 -88.66 20.85 13.02
N GLY A 501 -88.56 20.21 14.19
CA GLY A 501 -89.69 19.68 15.00
C GLY A 501 -89.24 18.74 16.14
N THR A 502 -88.78 19.21 17.32
CA THR A 502 -89.53 19.58 18.56
C THR A 502 -89.84 18.43 19.55
N PHE A 503 -89.57 18.68 20.85
CA PHE A 503 -89.74 17.80 22.03
C PHE A 503 -88.81 16.56 22.11
N GLY A 504 -88.34 16.12 23.29
CA GLY A 504 -88.44 16.75 24.63
C GLY A 504 -87.69 15.97 25.74
N SER A 505 -87.29 16.70 26.79
CA SER A 505 -87.12 16.29 28.21
C SER A 505 -86.49 14.92 28.61
N ASP A 506 -85.33 15.03 29.28
CA ASP A 506 -85.09 14.54 30.67
C ASP A 506 -84.58 13.13 31.05
N VAL A 507 -83.78 13.16 32.15
CA VAL A 507 -83.55 12.17 33.22
C VAL A 507 -82.73 10.89 32.93
N SER A 508 -81.43 11.01 33.28
CA SER A 508 -80.70 10.22 34.30
C SER A 508 -81.03 8.73 34.56
N LEU A 509 -80.01 7.85 34.53
CA LEU A 509 -79.45 7.16 35.73
C LEU A 509 -78.45 6.03 35.39
N ASN A 510 -77.47 5.83 36.28
CA ASN A 510 -76.61 4.64 36.33
C ASN A 510 -77.43 3.39 36.72
N ARG A 511 -77.01 2.19 36.28
CA ARG A 511 -76.68 1.06 37.19
C ARG A 511 -76.12 -0.20 36.49
N LEU A 512 -75.09 -0.77 37.14
CA LEU A 512 -74.75 -2.21 37.24
C LEU A 512 -74.44 -3.03 35.96
N GLY A 513 -73.27 -3.70 35.98
CA GLY A 513 -73.06 -5.01 35.34
C GLY A 513 -73.29 -6.13 36.38
N PRO A 514 -72.53 -7.25 36.40
CA PRO A 514 -71.55 -7.75 35.42
C PRO A 514 -72.13 -8.92 34.59
N PHE A 515 -71.32 -9.54 33.71
CA PHE A 515 -71.64 -10.85 33.13
C PHE A 515 -70.38 -11.70 32.91
N ASP A 516 -70.55 -13.01 33.04
CA ASP A 516 -69.50 -14.03 32.91
C ASP A 516 -69.03 -14.24 31.47
N TYR A 517 -67.79 -14.72 31.31
CA TYR A 517 -67.34 -15.39 30.10
C TYR A 517 -66.86 -16.81 30.41
N THR A 518 -67.65 -17.79 29.98
CA THR A 518 -67.24 -19.18 29.92
C THR A 518 -66.23 -19.42 28.81
N THR A 519 -65.35 -20.39 29.06
CA THR A 519 -64.51 -21.13 28.10
C THR A 519 -64.95 -21.10 26.62
N ASN A 520 -63.99 -20.87 25.73
CA ASN A 520 -63.91 -21.59 24.45
C ASN A 520 -62.44 -21.77 24.04
N GLU A 521 -62.17 -22.84 23.31
CA GLU A 521 -60.81 -23.35 23.08
C GLU A 521 -60.20 -22.94 21.73
N SER A 522 -58.91 -23.24 21.59
CA SER A 522 -58.27 -23.67 20.33
C SER A 522 -58.44 -22.84 19.06
N THR A 523 -57.41 -22.03 18.76
CA THR A 523 -56.74 -22.13 17.44
C THR A 523 -55.30 -21.64 17.55
N ARG A 524 -54.34 -22.53 17.29
CA ARG A 524 -52.90 -22.18 17.23
C ARG A 524 -52.21 -23.00 16.15
N GLU A 525 -52.24 -22.48 14.94
CA GLU A 525 -51.63 -23.12 13.77
C GLU A 525 -50.11 -23.28 13.94
N GLN A 526 -49.57 -24.40 13.44
CA GLN A 526 -48.16 -24.74 13.54
C GLN A 526 -47.44 -24.47 12.21
N PHE A 527 -46.40 -23.64 12.25
CA PHE A 527 -45.49 -23.44 11.12
C PHE A 527 -44.63 -24.69 10.90
N ASN A 528 -44.97 -25.53 9.92
CA ASN A 528 -44.09 -26.57 9.41
C ASN A 528 -43.37 -26.11 8.13
N ARG A 529 -42.04 -26.20 8.11
CA ARG A 529 -41.21 -25.96 6.92
C ARG A 529 -41.00 -27.28 6.16
N PRO A 530 -40.94 -27.27 4.81
CA PRO A 530 -40.64 -28.47 4.04
C PRO A 530 -39.17 -28.86 4.18
N THR A 531 -38.92 -30.16 4.37
CA THR A 531 -37.58 -30.77 4.28
C THR A 531 -37.37 -31.36 2.88
N PHE A 532 -36.16 -31.20 2.33
CA PHE A 532 -35.80 -31.79 1.04
C PHE A 532 -35.52 -33.29 1.18
N GLY A 533 -36.20 -34.12 0.39
CA GLY A 533 -35.91 -35.56 0.25
C GLY A 533 -35.01 -35.84 -0.97
N PRO A 534 -34.06 -36.80 -0.89
CA PRO A 534 -33.17 -37.13 -2.00
C PRO A 534 -33.83 -38.03 -3.06
N ILE A 535 -33.26 -38.00 -4.27
CA ILE A 535 -33.74 -38.73 -5.45
C ILE A 535 -33.53 -40.25 -5.29
N ALA A 536 -34.60 -41.03 -5.49
CA ALA A 536 -34.58 -42.50 -5.55
C ALA A 536 -34.92 -43.01 -6.97
N ARG A 537 -34.50 -44.23 -7.30
CA ARG A 537 -34.43 -44.75 -8.68
C ARG A 537 -35.71 -45.44 -9.16
N VAL A 538 -35.92 -45.37 -10.48
CA VAL A 538 -36.89 -46.17 -11.24
C VAL A 538 -36.48 -47.66 -11.30
N PRO A 539 -37.43 -48.59 -11.10
CA PRO A 539 -37.35 -49.95 -11.64
C PRO A 539 -38.40 -50.18 -12.75
N HIS A 540 -37.98 -50.66 -13.92
CA HIS A 540 -38.91 -51.20 -14.92
C HIS A 540 -39.36 -52.61 -14.52
N VAL A 541 -40.66 -52.88 -14.47
CA VAL A 541 -41.22 -54.24 -14.58
C VAL A 541 -42.42 -54.26 -15.53
N ILE A 542 -42.13 -54.71 -16.76
CA ILE A 542 -42.91 -55.60 -17.62
C ILE A 542 -44.45 -55.55 -17.48
N SER A 543 -45.12 -55.14 -18.56
CA SER A 543 -46.55 -55.33 -18.79
C SER A 543 -46.94 -56.80 -18.97
N ALA A 544 -47.98 -57.27 -18.28
CA ALA A 544 -48.63 -58.55 -18.55
C ALA A 544 -50.12 -58.35 -18.88
N THR A 545 -50.51 -58.61 -20.12
CA THR A 545 -51.91 -58.57 -20.58
C THR A 545 -52.55 -59.95 -20.46
N ASN A 546 -53.74 -60.08 -19.86
CA ASN A 546 -54.89 -60.84 -20.40
C ASN A 546 -56.12 -60.96 -19.46
N ARG A 547 -57.30 -61.01 -20.10
CA ARG A 547 -58.62 -61.56 -19.67
C ARG A 547 -59.33 -60.87 -18.48
N VAL A 548 -60.61 -60.45 -18.53
CA VAL A 548 -61.90 -60.92 -19.15
C VAL A 548 -62.71 -61.84 -18.22
N VAL A 549 -64.05 -61.76 -18.34
CA VAL A 549 -65.12 -62.36 -17.48
C VAL A 549 -65.42 -61.48 -16.24
N GLN A 550 -66.40 -60.56 -16.27
CA GLN A 550 -67.87 -60.76 -16.17
C GLN A 550 -68.30 -61.66 -15.01
N TYR A 551 -69.02 -61.13 -14.02
CA TYR A 551 -70.22 -61.78 -13.50
C TYR A 551 -71.22 -60.74 -12.96
N LEU A 552 -72.49 -60.98 -13.23
CA LEU A 552 -73.63 -60.35 -12.58
C LEU A 552 -74.11 -61.28 -11.46
N PHE A 553 -74.28 -60.76 -10.24
CA PHE A 553 -75.38 -61.07 -9.33
C PHE A 553 -75.45 -60.02 -8.22
#